data_AF-A0AAI9ZQL9-F1
#
_entry.id   AF-A0AAI9ZQL9-F1
#
_cell.length_a   1.000
_cell.length_b   1.000
_cell.length_c   1.000
_cell.angle_alpha   90.00
_cell.angle_beta   90.00
_cell.angle_gamma   90.00
#
_symmetry.space_group_name_H-M   'P 1'
#
loop_
_entity.id
_entity.type
_entity.pdbx_description
1 polymer ?
#
loop_
_entity_poly.entity_id
_entity_poly.type
_entity_poly.pdbx_seq_one_letter_code
_entity_poly.pdbx_strand_id
1 'polypeptide(L)'
;MQYIFASNQRSSGDAESEVRIIQQLLDRMGLQKPVDVRDDDRSPLFRELLCSILLFHTQRITLYKSRLQQRLNQCIEDLKAKSFEAGIFPTDQVKGVYGDPLLDELEYLKTFTRAEEPSNDNEEFALNSEYLILAANGFLKSPMYESVIERTREGRFNESERWCELQHFIGRLSSYHVAVRGIISSRRRLHPDLFENFEILWLPSSSPMKNPINTLQSHMTVKTQQKRRSAESIIRRMMSNTADRDATLEQANTLQVCGLNESISRQCQRTSFHPIVHCEILLLHYLCREYCGDLHHIPFFDDARYIGCSKPTCRLCEYYFAAHNSDIRVRSGHKNVYSNWTVPNLFVDNSIEANERDNLLDRVISKIREDALRALRERTSDGKRHDSNTHSSYPTFQSPEANAQTNMGGGLALALADLSLGGAANTLQLASRDKRSIFAEAVGNEADEEDVWECSDMDIAEHSGGVSL
;
A
#
# COMPACT_ATOMS: atom_id res chain seq x y z
N MET A 1 7.67 18.83 21.29
CA MET A 1 7.25 17.64 20.50
C MET A 1 8.23 17.43 19.35
N GLN A 2 8.52 16.20 18.92
CA GLN A 2 9.33 15.95 17.71
C GLN A 2 8.56 15.10 16.71
N TYR A 3 8.41 15.61 15.49
CA TYR A 3 7.89 14.89 14.33
C TYR A 3 9.05 14.42 13.47
N ILE A 4 9.27 13.11 13.44
CA ILE A 4 10.39 12.52 12.68
C ILE A 4 9.81 11.73 11.51
N PHE A 5 10.23 12.07 10.29
CA PHE A 5 9.76 11.37 9.09
C PHE A 5 10.90 11.08 8.12
N ALA A 6 10.71 10.05 7.32
CA ALA A 6 11.62 9.63 6.26
C ALA A 6 10.81 9.32 4.99
N SER A 7 11.37 9.65 3.82
CA SER A 7 10.77 9.35 2.53
C SER A 7 11.86 8.87 1.59
N ASN A 8 11.73 7.64 1.08
CA ASN A 8 12.74 7.05 0.22
C ASN A 8 12.82 7.78 -1.12
N GLN A 9 14.05 7.89 -1.67
CA GLN A 9 14.32 8.45 -3.00
C GLN A 9 13.86 9.90 -3.20
N ARG A 10 13.78 10.69 -2.13
CA ARG A 10 13.55 12.14 -2.19
C ARG A 10 14.87 12.92 -2.25
N SER A 11 14.88 14.01 -3.01
CA SER A 11 15.98 14.98 -2.98
C SER A 11 15.89 15.85 -1.73
N SER A 12 16.98 16.55 -1.38
CA SER A 12 16.97 17.52 -0.27
C SER A 12 15.99 18.67 -0.52
N GLY A 13 15.84 19.12 -1.76
CA GLY A 13 14.88 20.16 -2.12
C GLY A 13 13.43 19.71 -1.95
N ASP A 14 13.12 18.45 -2.29
CA ASP A 14 11.79 17.87 -2.03
C ASP A 14 11.50 17.79 -0.54
N ALA A 15 12.50 17.38 0.25
CA ALA A 15 12.38 17.26 1.69
C ALA A 15 12.13 18.61 2.38
N GLU A 16 12.84 19.67 1.99
CA GLU A 16 12.59 21.01 2.51
C GLU A 16 11.17 21.49 2.18
N SER A 17 10.66 21.14 0.99
CA SER A 17 9.28 21.44 0.61
C SER A 17 8.28 20.69 1.50
N GLU A 18 8.51 19.40 1.74
CA GLU A 18 7.70 18.57 2.64
C GLU A 18 7.69 19.12 4.07
N VAL A 19 8.86 19.44 4.64
CA VAL A 19 8.99 20.04 5.97
C VAL A 19 8.19 21.34 6.06
N ARG A 20 8.31 22.23 5.07
CA ARG A 20 7.58 23.50 5.05
C ARG A 20 6.06 23.30 5.08
N ILE A 21 5.55 22.32 4.34
CA ILE A 21 4.10 22.07 4.25
C ILE A 21 3.57 21.43 5.54
N ILE A 22 4.31 20.48 6.11
CA ILE A 22 3.96 19.90 7.40
C ILE A 22 3.95 21.00 8.49
N GLN A 23 4.98 21.85 8.50
CA GLN A 23 5.07 22.99 9.41
C GLN A 23 3.84 23.91 9.30
N GLN A 24 3.49 24.33 8.08
CA GLN A 24 2.33 25.18 7.82
C GLN A 24 1.02 24.55 8.29
N LEU A 25 0.84 23.24 8.06
CA LEU A 25 -0.36 22.51 8.51
C LEU A 25 -0.45 22.47 10.03
N LEU A 26 0.65 22.13 10.70
CA LEU A 26 0.70 22.03 12.16
C LEU A 26 0.54 23.40 12.82
N ASP A 27 1.22 24.45 12.32
CA ASP A 27 1.10 25.82 12.83
C ASP A 27 -0.34 26.34 12.71
N ARG A 28 -0.98 26.11 11.55
CA ARG A 28 -2.36 26.52 11.31
C ARG A 28 -3.30 25.85 12.32
N MET A 29 -3.08 24.57 12.64
CA MET A 29 -3.85 23.85 13.64
C MET A 29 -3.57 24.34 15.07
N GLY A 30 -2.31 24.72 15.37
CA GLY A 30 -1.91 25.31 16.65
C GLY A 30 -2.60 26.64 16.94
N LEU A 31 -2.88 27.44 15.91
CA LEU A 31 -3.61 28.71 16.04
C LEU A 31 -5.10 28.55 16.40
N GLN A 32 -5.68 27.37 16.14
CA GLN A 32 -7.10 27.12 16.41
C GLN A 32 -7.33 26.80 17.89
N LYS A 33 -8.32 27.44 18.52
CA LYS A 33 -8.75 27.06 19.87
C LYS A 33 -9.58 25.78 19.80
N PRO A 34 -9.36 24.77 20.67
CA PRO A 34 -10.07 23.49 20.59
C PRO A 34 -11.60 23.58 20.57
N VAL A 35 -12.17 24.56 21.27
CA VAL A 35 -13.63 24.78 21.36
C VAL A 35 -14.23 25.30 20.04
N ASP A 36 -13.43 25.98 19.22
CA ASP A 36 -13.87 26.60 17.96
C ASP A 36 -13.69 25.65 16.75
N VAL A 37 -13.00 24.52 16.94
CA VAL A 37 -12.76 23.53 15.90
C VAL A 37 -14.02 22.70 15.67
N ARG A 38 -14.75 23.02 14.59
CA ARG A 38 -15.86 22.21 14.12
C ARG A 38 -15.36 21.00 13.34
N ASP A 39 -15.85 19.83 13.72
CA ASP A 39 -15.54 18.57 13.03
C ASP A 39 -16.63 18.28 11.99
N ASP A 40 -16.77 19.18 11.03
CA ASP A 40 -17.72 19.07 9.92
C ASP A 40 -17.07 19.45 8.57
N ASP A 41 -17.52 18.80 7.50
CA ASP A 41 -16.96 18.94 6.15
C ASP A 41 -17.25 20.32 5.52
N ARG A 42 -18.15 21.11 6.13
CA ARG A 42 -18.51 22.46 5.71
C ARG A 42 -17.68 23.51 6.44
N SER A 43 -16.88 23.12 7.43
CA SER A 43 -16.11 24.04 8.24
C SER A 43 -15.03 24.71 7.37
N PRO A 44 -14.82 26.03 7.50
CA PRO A 44 -13.77 26.71 6.74
C PRO A 44 -12.39 26.07 6.94
N LEU A 45 -12.11 25.62 8.17
CA LEU A 45 -10.87 24.93 8.52
C LEU A 45 -10.70 23.60 7.76
N PHE A 46 -11.74 22.78 7.66
CA PHE A 46 -11.68 21.53 6.88
C PHE A 46 -11.35 21.80 5.42
N ARG A 47 -12.05 22.75 4.80
CA ARG A 47 -11.86 23.09 3.38
C ARG A 47 -10.47 23.67 3.12
N GLU A 48 -9.99 24.54 3.99
CA GLU A 48 -8.65 25.16 3.88
C GLU A 48 -7.53 24.13 4.01
N LEU A 49 -7.62 23.22 4.99
CA LEU A 49 -6.64 22.14 5.17
C LEU A 49 -6.66 21.18 3.99
N LEU A 50 -7.84 20.76 3.55
CA LEU A 50 -7.99 19.87 2.41
C LEU A 50 -7.40 20.52 1.15
N CYS A 51 -7.74 21.77 0.85
CA CYS A 51 -7.18 22.54 -0.26
C CYS A 51 -5.64 22.56 -0.22
N SER A 52 -5.05 22.87 0.94
CA SER A 52 -3.59 22.92 1.11
C SER A 52 -2.93 21.57 0.81
N ILE A 53 -3.52 20.47 1.30
CA ILE A 53 -3.04 19.10 1.06
C ILE A 53 -3.19 18.70 -0.42
N LEU A 54 -4.29 19.10 -1.07
CA LEU A 54 -4.55 18.76 -2.47
C LEU A 54 -3.59 19.47 -3.43
N LEU A 55 -3.27 20.73 -3.17
CA LEU A 55 -2.26 21.47 -3.92
C LEU A 55 -0.87 20.86 -3.77
N PHE A 56 -0.54 20.35 -2.60
CA PHE A 56 0.71 19.62 -2.42
C PHE A 56 0.75 18.31 -3.23
N HIS A 57 -0.39 17.64 -3.37
CA HIS A 57 -0.51 16.35 -4.03
C HIS A 57 -1.06 16.43 -5.47
N THR A 58 -0.97 17.58 -6.14
CA THR A 58 -1.54 17.81 -7.49
C THR A 58 -1.25 16.68 -8.47
N GLN A 59 0.02 16.30 -8.65
CA GLN A 59 0.39 15.24 -9.60
C GLN A 59 -0.30 13.91 -9.29
N ARG A 60 -0.38 13.55 -8.01
CA ARG A 60 -0.96 12.30 -7.53
C ARG A 60 -2.48 12.30 -7.67
N ILE A 61 -3.13 13.41 -7.34
CA ILE A 61 -4.58 13.59 -7.52
C ILE A 61 -4.96 13.53 -9.00
N THR A 62 -4.19 14.19 -9.88
CA THR A 62 -4.43 14.14 -11.33
C THR A 62 -4.34 12.71 -11.86
N LEU A 63 -3.35 11.93 -11.42
CA LEU A 63 -3.24 10.52 -11.78
C LEU A 63 -4.46 9.72 -11.28
N TYR A 64 -4.86 9.88 -10.02
CA TYR A 64 -6.01 9.19 -9.45
C TYR A 64 -7.32 9.56 -10.15
N LYS A 65 -7.52 10.85 -10.47
CA LYS A 65 -8.67 11.34 -11.24
C LYS A 65 -8.73 10.69 -12.62
N SER A 66 -7.62 10.71 -13.37
CA SER A 66 -7.54 10.13 -14.71
C SER A 66 -7.83 8.62 -14.72
N ARG A 67 -7.20 7.88 -13.80
CA ARG A 67 -7.41 6.43 -13.69
C ARG A 67 -8.82 6.08 -13.21
N LEU A 68 -9.36 6.84 -12.26
CA LEU A 68 -10.75 6.68 -11.83
C LEU A 68 -11.73 6.91 -12.99
N GLN A 69 -11.55 7.96 -13.78
CA GLN A 69 -12.39 8.25 -14.93
C GLN A 69 -12.41 7.08 -15.93
N GLN A 70 -11.23 6.52 -16.23
CA GLN A 70 -11.11 5.35 -17.11
C GLN A 70 -11.90 4.15 -16.57
N ARG A 71 -11.76 3.84 -15.28
CA ARG A 71 -12.44 2.70 -14.65
C ARG A 71 -13.94 2.90 -14.49
N LEU A 72 -14.38 4.12 -14.19
CA LEU A 72 -15.79 4.49 -14.16
C LEU A 72 -16.45 4.25 -15.52
N ASN A 73 -15.83 4.71 -16.61
CA ASN A 73 -16.37 4.49 -17.96
C ASN A 73 -16.57 3.00 -18.25
N GLN A 74 -15.56 2.18 -17.97
CA GLN A 74 -15.62 0.73 -18.20
C GLN A 74 -16.73 0.07 -17.35
N CYS A 75 -16.81 0.38 -16.06
CA CYS A 75 -17.81 -0.23 -15.18
C CYS A 75 -19.24 0.21 -15.53
N ILE A 76 -19.42 1.48 -15.92
CA ILE A 76 -20.71 2.03 -16.36
C ILE A 76 -21.17 1.36 -17.67
N GLU A 77 -20.27 1.18 -18.63
CA GLU A 77 -20.56 0.48 -19.88
C GLU A 77 -20.97 -0.98 -19.61
N ASP A 78 -20.25 -1.66 -18.72
CA ASP A 78 -20.56 -3.04 -18.32
C ASP A 78 -21.95 -3.13 -17.66
N LEU A 79 -22.33 -2.18 -16.80
CA LEU A 79 -23.66 -2.14 -16.18
C LEU A 79 -24.77 -1.86 -17.20
N LYS A 80 -24.53 -0.94 -18.16
CA LYS A 80 -25.49 -0.63 -19.23
C LYS A 80 -25.70 -1.84 -20.15
N ALA A 81 -24.63 -2.53 -20.50
CA ALA A 81 -24.70 -3.75 -21.32
C ALA A 81 -25.51 -4.85 -20.61
N LYS A 82 -25.23 -5.12 -19.33
CA LYS A 82 -25.98 -6.11 -18.53
C LYS A 82 -27.46 -5.74 -18.36
N SER A 83 -27.76 -4.44 -18.22
CA SER A 83 -29.16 -3.95 -18.13
C SER A 83 -29.93 -4.18 -19.43
N PHE A 84 -29.26 -3.97 -20.57
CA PHE A 84 -29.82 -4.23 -21.90
C PHE A 84 -30.07 -5.73 -22.14
N GLU A 85 -29.12 -6.60 -21.75
CA GLU A 85 -29.26 -8.06 -21.84
C GLU A 85 -30.38 -8.61 -20.94
N ALA A 86 -30.61 -7.99 -19.78
CA ALA A 86 -31.68 -8.35 -18.85
C ALA A 86 -33.08 -7.88 -19.31
N GLY A 87 -33.20 -7.20 -20.46
CA GLY A 87 -34.47 -6.69 -20.97
C GLY A 87 -35.02 -5.49 -20.18
N ILE A 88 -34.18 -4.80 -19.41
CA ILE A 88 -34.54 -3.58 -18.70
C ILE A 88 -34.42 -2.41 -19.69
N PHE A 89 -35.49 -2.15 -20.43
CA PHE A 89 -35.54 -1.02 -21.37
C PHE A 89 -35.79 0.30 -20.62
N PRO A 90 -35.04 1.38 -20.91
CA PRO A 90 -35.46 2.72 -20.54
C PRO A 90 -36.72 3.02 -21.36
N THR A 91 -37.88 3.03 -20.73
CA THR A 91 -39.09 3.55 -21.37
C THR A 91 -38.99 5.07 -21.35
N ASP A 92 -38.86 5.67 -22.54
CA ASP A 92 -38.74 7.12 -22.80
C ASP A 92 -39.90 7.99 -22.26
N GLN A 93 -40.82 7.43 -21.46
CA GLN A 93 -42.01 8.12 -20.97
C GLN A 93 -42.13 8.21 -19.45
N VAL A 94 -41.17 7.68 -18.68
CA VAL A 94 -41.11 7.95 -17.23
C VAL A 94 -39.69 8.39 -16.85
N LYS A 95 -39.47 9.70 -16.85
CA LYS A 95 -38.36 10.32 -16.11
C LYS A 95 -38.54 10.01 -14.62
N GLY A 96 -38.01 8.88 -14.18
CA GLY A 96 -37.93 8.52 -12.77
C GLY A 96 -38.33 7.07 -12.51
N VAL A 97 -37.42 6.35 -11.84
CA VAL A 97 -37.69 5.10 -11.11
C VAL A 97 -37.73 3.85 -11.99
N TYR A 98 -36.56 3.43 -12.50
CA TYR A 98 -35.98 2.07 -12.39
C TYR A 98 -34.58 2.08 -13.06
N GLY A 99 -33.78 3.11 -12.80
CA GLY A 99 -32.35 3.07 -13.09
C GLY A 99 -31.68 2.15 -12.08
N ASP A 100 -30.66 1.39 -12.51
CA ASP A 100 -29.79 0.68 -11.57
C ASP A 100 -29.21 1.72 -10.59
N PRO A 101 -29.51 1.66 -9.27
CA PRO A 101 -29.08 2.69 -8.33
C PRO A 101 -27.55 2.80 -8.24
N LEU A 102 -26.82 1.69 -8.51
CA LEU A 102 -25.37 1.73 -8.62
C LEU A 102 -24.93 2.53 -9.86
N LEU A 103 -25.62 2.36 -10.99
CA LEU A 103 -25.33 3.11 -12.21
C LEU A 103 -25.49 4.62 -12.01
N ASP A 104 -26.56 5.03 -11.33
CA ASP A 104 -26.83 6.44 -11.04
C ASP A 104 -25.73 7.06 -10.17
N GLU A 105 -25.27 6.35 -9.14
CA GLU A 105 -24.18 6.82 -8.28
C GLU A 105 -22.82 6.87 -8.99
N LEU A 106 -22.52 5.89 -9.84
CA LEU A 106 -21.30 5.89 -10.64
C LEU A 106 -21.29 7.01 -11.69
N GLU A 107 -22.43 7.28 -12.34
CA GLU A 107 -22.59 8.41 -13.27
C GLU A 107 -22.49 9.75 -12.54
N TYR A 108 -23.03 9.87 -11.32
CA TYR A 108 -22.84 11.05 -10.46
C TYR A 108 -21.36 11.28 -10.14
N LEU A 109 -20.65 10.25 -9.66
CA LEU A 109 -19.22 10.34 -9.35
C LEU A 109 -18.40 10.72 -10.60
N LYS A 110 -18.77 10.17 -11.76
CA LYS A 110 -18.13 10.47 -13.05
C LYS A 110 -18.21 11.95 -13.42
N THR A 111 -19.25 12.68 -13.01
CA THR A 111 -19.36 14.13 -13.30
C THR A 111 -18.16 14.94 -12.77
N PHE A 112 -17.60 14.54 -11.63
CA PHE A 112 -16.44 15.20 -10.99
C PHE A 112 -15.09 14.75 -11.56
N THR A 113 -15.08 13.68 -12.36
CA THR A 113 -13.85 13.17 -13.01
C THR A 113 -13.64 13.73 -14.40
N ARG A 114 -14.61 14.47 -14.95
CA ARG A 114 -14.51 15.02 -16.31
C ARG A 114 -13.26 15.89 -16.44
N ALA A 115 -12.61 15.74 -17.58
CA ALA A 115 -11.43 16.50 -17.94
C ALA A 115 -11.87 17.94 -18.18
N GLU A 116 -11.54 18.81 -17.25
CA GLU A 116 -11.32 20.21 -17.60
C GLU A 116 -9.91 20.28 -18.18
N GLU A 117 -9.68 21.19 -19.12
CA GLU A 117 -8.31 21.51 -19.53
C GLU A 117 -7.48 21.81 -18.29
N PRO A 118 -6.16 21.48 -18.28
CA PRO A 118 -5.31 21.79 -17.14
C PRO A 118 -5.36 23.29 -16.89
N SER A 119 -6.22 23.70 -15.96
CA SER A 119 -6.28 25.06 -15.50
C SER A 119 -4.97 25.32 -14.79
N ASN A 120 -4.27 26.37 -15.22
CA ASN A 120 -3.11 26.88 -14.48
C ASN A 120 -3.55 27.57 -13.17
N ASP A 121 -4.86 27.63 -12.90
CA ASP A 121 -5.41 28.13 -11.65
C ASP A 121 -5.42 27.04 -10.57
N ASN A 122 -4.54 27.24 -9.58
CA ASN A 122 -4.47 26.41 -8.40
C ASN A 122 -5.79 26.39 -7.62
N GLU A 123 -6.55 27.48 -7.60
CA GLU A 123 -7.79 27.58 -6.84
C GLU A 123 -8.90 26.71 -7.46
N GLU A 124 -9.04 26.78 -8.79
CA GLU A 124 -9.97 25.92 -9.56
C GLU A 124 -9.61 24.44 -9.42
N PHE A 125 -8.32 24.10 -9.55
CA PHE A 125 -7.85 22.72 -9.36
C PHE A 125 -8.21 22.18 -7.96
N ALA A 126 -7.95 22.97 -6.92
CA ALA A 126 -8.20 22.55 -5.54
C ALA A 126 -9.71 22.38 -5.28
N LEU A 127 -10.53 23.30 -5.79
CA LEU A 127 -11.99 23.23 -5.64
C LEU A 127 -12.59 21.99 -6.33
N ASN A 128 -12.16 21.70 -7.56
CA ASN A 128 -12.63 20.52 -8.29
C ASN A 128 -12.17 19.22 -7.64
N SER A 129 -10.94 19.20 -7.13
CA SER A 129 -10.39 18.07 -6.40
C SER A 129 -11.10 17.85 -5.06
N GLU A 130 -11.48 18.93 -4.37
CA GLU A 130 -12.30 18.90 -3.17
C GLU A 130 -13.66 18.23 -3.46
N TYR A 131 -14.38 18.69 -4.49
CA TYR A 131 -15.67 18.09 -4.87
C TYR A 131 -15.55 16.61 -5.19
N LEU A 132 -14.53 16.22 -5.95
CA LEU A 132 -14.27 14.82 -6.28
C LEU A 132 -14.06 13.97 -5.02
N ILE A 133 -13.28 14.46 -4.06
CA ILE A 133 -12.99 13.73 -2.82
C ILE A 133 -14.22 13.61 -1.94
N LEU A 134 -15.01 14.68 -1.82
CA LEU A 134 -16.28 14.64 -1.09
C LEU A 134 -17.27 13.67 -1.73
N ALA A 135 -17.36 13.66 -3.07
CA ALA A 135 -18.20 12.72 -3.81
C ALA A 135 -17.73 11.27 -3.64
N ALA A 136 -16.43 11.00 -3.76
CA ALA A 136 -15.86 9.67 -3.55
C ALA A 136 -16.10 9.18 -2.11
N ASN A 137 -15.93 10.04 -1.13
CA ASN A 137 -16.21 9.74 0.27
C ASN A 137 -17.71 9.50 0.53
N GLY A 138 -18.57 10.28 -0.11
CA GLY A 138 -20.03 10.08 -0.06
C GLY A 138 -20.43 8.72 -0.64
N PHE A 139 -19.87 8.35 -1.80
CA PHE A 139 -20.10 7.06 -2.45
C PHE A 139 -19.67 5.88 -1.55
N LEU A 140 -18.50 5.97 -0.89
CA LEU A 140 -18.06 4.94 0.06
C LEU A 140 -19.02 4.71 1.24
N LYS A 141 -19.81 5.73 1.63
CA LYS A 141 -20.82 5.62 2.69
C LYS A 141 -22.17 5.15 2.15
N SER A 142 -22.33 5.12 0.83
CA SER A 142 -23.57 4.65 0.22
C SER A 142 -23.72 3.14 0.38
N PRO A 143 -24.96 2.64 0.61
CA PRO A 143 -25.26 1.21 0.50
C PRO A 143 -24.83 0.60 -0.84
N MET A 144 -24.74 1.37 -1.92
CA MET A 144 -24.35 0.87 -3.25
C MET A 144 -22.86 0.48 -3.33
N TYR A 145 -22.03 0.96 -2.41
CA TYR A 145 -20.62 0.57 -2.40
C TYR A 145 -20.42 -0.93 -2.10
N GLU A 146 -21.32 -1.56 -1.34
CA GLU A 146 -21.27 -3.02 -1.13
C GLU A 146 -21.41 -3.79 -2.45
N SER A 147 -22.22 -3.27 -3.38
CA SER A 147 -22.35 -3.86 -4.72
C SER A 147 -21.04 -3.80 -5.53
N VAL A 148 -20.18 -2.81 -5.29
CA VAL A 148 -18.82 -2.76 -5.85
C VAL A 148 -17.96 -3.84 -5.19
N ILE A 149 -18.02 -3.97 -3.86
CA ILE A 149 -17.26 -4.98 -3.10
C ILE A 149 -17.63 -6.40 -3.56
N GLU A 150 -18.91 -6.69 -3.72
CA GLU A 150 -19.38 -8.00 -4.21
C GLU A 150 -18.80 -8.30 -5.60
N ARG A 151 -18.86 -7.34 -6.52
CA ARG A 151 -18.31 -7.49 -7.88
C ARG A 151 -16.78 -7.63 -7.92
N THR A 152 -16.06 -7.11 -6.93
CA THR A 152 -14.62 -7.40 -6.81
C THR A 152 -14.34 -8.88 -6.52
N ARG A 153 -15.29 -9.58 -5.87
CA ARG A 153 -15.16 -10.99 -5.48
C ARG A 153 -15.69 -11.96 -6.53
N GLU A 154 -16.44 -11.47 -7.52
CA GLU A 154 -16.97 -12.29 -8.61
C GLU A 154 -15.84 -12.75 -9.55
N GLY A 155 -15.55 -14.06 -9.56
CA GLY A 155 -14.35 -14.68 -10.15
C GLY A 155 -14.17 -14.61 -11.67
N ARG A 156 -14.79 -13.67 -12.38
CA ARG A 156 -14.44 -13.37 -13.78
C ARG A 156 -13.20 -12.49 -13.78
N PHE A 157 -12.04 -13.07 -14.12
CA PHE A 157 -10.72 -12.44 -14.02
C PHE A 157 -10.67 -10.96 -14.48
N ASN A 158 -11.26 -10.63 -15.63
CA ASN A 158 -11.21 -9.28 -16.20
C ASN A 158 -12.26 -8.33 -15.61
N GLU A 159 -13.44 -8.83 -15.20
CA GLU A 159 -14.46 -7.99 -14.58
C GLU A 159 -14.04 -7.62 -13.16
N SER A 160 -13.61 -8.62 -12.36
CA SER A 160 -13.07 -8.43 -11.02
C SER A 160 -11.94 -7.40 -11.00
N GLU A 161 -11.05 -7.40 -12.01
CA GLU A 161 -9.98 -6.42 -12.13
C GLU A 161 -10.51 -4.97 -12.20
N ARG A 162 -11.47 -4.69 -13.08
CA ARG A 162 -12.00 -3.32 -13.27
C ARG A 162 -12.64 -2.80 -11.99
N TRP A 163 -13.43 -3.64 -11.33
CA TRP A 163 -14.07 -3.30 -10.05
C TRP A 163 -13.04 -3.13 -8.92
N CYS A 164 -11.99 -3.96 -8.87
CA CYS A 164 -10.89 -3.81 -7.92
C CYS A 164 -10.16 -2.47 -8.09
N GLU A 165 -9.88 -2.07 -9.34
CA GLU A 165 -9.24 -0.79 -9.66
C GLU A 165 -10.15 0.40 -9.33
N LEU A 166 -11.44 0.31 -9.67
CA LEU A 166 -12.44 1.31 -9.31
C LEU A 166 -12.47 1.52 -7.79
N GLN A 167 -12.60 0.42 -7.05
CA GLN A 167 -12.58 0.41 -5.59
C GLN A 167 -11.30 1.06 -5.06
N HIS A 168 -10.14 0.73 -5.65
CA HIS A 168 -8.83 1.27 -5.28
C HIS A 168 -8.79 2.79 -5.35
N PHE A 169 -9.10 3.38 -6.50
CA PHE A 169 -8.98 4.83 -6.68
C PHE A 169 -9.98 5.62 -5.84
N ILE A 170 -11.19 5.09 -5.63
CA ILE A 170 -12.19 5.68 -4.73
C ILE A 170 -11.65 5.72 -3.29
N GLY A 171 -11.09 4.60 -2.81
CA GLY A 171 -10.47 4.54 -1.49
C GLY A 171 -9.29 5.50 -1.33
N ARG A 172 -8.45 5.64 -2.37
CA ARG A 172 -7.32 6.60 -2.37
C ARG A 172 -7.79 8.04 -2.26
N LEU A 173 -8.82 8.43 -3.01
CA LEU A 173 -9.33 9.81 -2.97
C LEU A 173 -10.00 10.10 -1.62
N SER A 174 -10.80 9.18 -1.09
CA SER A 174 -11.41 9.34 0.23
C SER A 174 -10.39 9.38 1.37
N SER A 175 -9.22 8.75 1.23
CA SER A 175 -8.18 8.80 2.28
C SER A 175 -7.74 10.22 2.63
N TYR A 176 -7.80 11.17 1.70
CA TYR A 176 -7.54 12.60 1.99
C TYR A 176 -8.60 13.21 2.91
N HIS A 177 -9.88 12.86 2.70
CA HIS A 177 -10.96 13.27 3.60
C HIS A 177 -10.73 12.73 5.01
N VAL A 178 -10.45 11.42 5.11
CA VAL A 178 -10.19 10.75 6.40
C VAL A 178 -8.98 11.35 7.11
N ALA A 179 -7.91 11.67 6.39
CA ALA A 179 -6.71 12.30 6.95
C ALA A 179 -7.01 13.69 7.55
N VAL A 180 -7.71 14.56 6.82
CA VAL A 180 -8.09 15.89 7.32
C VAL A 180 -9.00 15.78 8.55
N ARG A 181 -9.98 14.88 8.52
CA ARG A 181 -10.84 14.58 9.68
C ARG A 181 -10.02 14.10 10.87
N GLY A 182 -9.02 13.26 10.64
CA GLY A 182 -8.07 12.80 11.65
C GLY A 182 -7.33 13.95 12.31
N ILE A 183 -6.72 14.84 11.51
CA ILE A 183 -5.98 16.02 11.99
C ILE A 183 -6.87 16.93 12.84
N ILE A 184 -8.07 17.27 12.36
CA ILE A 184 -9.05 18.12 13.05
C ILE A 184 -9.50 17.46 14.36
N SER A 185 -9.81 16.17 14.31
CA SER A 185 -10.23 15.39 15.48
C SER A 185 -9.14 15.36 16.55
N SER A 186 -7.88 15.21 16.16
CA SER A 186 -6.73 15.20 17.07
C SER A 186 -6.56 16.52 17.81
N ARG A 187 -6.68 17.66 17.10
CA ARG A 187 -6.63 18.99 17.73
C ARG A 187 -7.79 19.23 18.68
N ARG A 188 -8.99 18.80 18.30
CA ARG A 188 -10.21 19.04 19.08
C ARG A 188 -10.29 18.18 20.35
N ARG A 189 -9.94 16.88 20.24
CA ARG A 189 -10.34 15.86 21.22
C ARG A 189 -9.19 15.20 21.96
N LEU A 190 -8.00 15.13 21.36
CA LEU A 190 -6.96 14.24 21.84
C LEU A 190 -5.85 15.03 22.53
N HIS A 191 -5.10 15.87 21.81
CA HIS A 191 -3.91 16.51 22.39
C HIS A 191 -3.54 17.83 21.70
N PRO A 192 -3.80 18.99 22.34
CA PRO A 192 -3.36 20.30 21.86
C PRO A 192 -1.84 20.37 21.62
N ASP A 193 -1.05 19.71 22.47
CA ASP A 193 0.42 19.69 22.48
C ASP A 193 1.05 19.10 21.21
N LEU A 194 0.29 18.36 20.40
CA LEU A 194 0.73 17.91 19.08
C LEU A 194 0.99 19.09 18.12
N PHE A 195 0.30 20.20 18.33
CA PHE A 195 0.31 21.35 17.42
C PHE A 195 1.05 22.57 18.00
N GLU A 196 1.72 22.40 19.14
CA GLU A 196 2.35 23.48 19.90
C GLU A 196 3.82 23.11 20.22
N ASN A 197 4.75 24.06 20.06
CA ASN A 197 6.18 23.88 20.38
C ASN A 197 6.77 22.56 19.84
N PHE A 198 6.56 22.32 18.55
CA PHE A 198 7.04 21.13 17.85
C PHE A 198 8.28 21.42 17.00
N GLU A 199 9.04 20.37 16.74
CA GLU A 199 10.15 20.34 15.81
C GLU A 199 9.88 19.27 14.76
N ILE A 200 10.25 19.55 13.50
CA ILE A 200 10.13 18.60 12.41
C ILE A 200 11.54 18.19 11.97
N LEU A 201 11.83 16.89 12.08
CA LEU A 201 13.07 16.30 11.63
C LEU A 201 12.83 15.40 10.42
N TRP A 202 13.49 15.75 9.32
CA TRP A 202 13.55 14.89 8.14
C TRP A 202 14.81 14.02 8.16
N LEU A 203 14.65 12.73 7.87
CA LEU A 203 15.75 11.81 7.70
C LEU A 203 16.00 11.53 6.20
N PRO A 204 17.25 11.65 5.72
CA PRO A 204 17.58 11.35 4.35
C PRO A 204 17.42 9.87 4.02
N SER A 205 17.00 9.59 2.78
CA SER A 205 16.97 8.22 2.26
C SER A 205 18.35 7.60 2.29
N SER A 206 18.43 6.29 2.56
CA SER A 206 19.67 5.54 2.40
C SER A 206 20.17 5.61 0.95
N SER A 207 21.49 5.62 0.77
CA SER A 207 22.11 5.52 -0.54
C SER A 207 21.81 4.15 -1.19
N PRO A 208 21.41 4.13 -2.47
CA PRO A 208 21.20 2.87 -3.19
C PRO A 208 22.48 2.04 -3.28
N MET A 209 22.38 0.78 -2.89
CA MET A 209 23.49 -0.17 -2.96
C MET A 209 23.61 -0.74 -4.38
N LYS A 210 24.85 -0.93 -4.85
CA LYS A 210 25.10 -1.71 -6.08
C LYS A 210 24.59 -3.13 -5.90
N ASN A 211 24.06 -3.74 -6.96
CA ASN A 211 23.55 -5.11 -6.94
C ASN A 211 24.54 -6.06 -6.21
N PRO A 212 24.18 -6.56 -5.00
CA PRO A 212 25.11 -7.33 -4.18
C PRO A 212 25.38 -8.72 -4.79
N ILE A 213 24.42 -9.27 -5.53
CA ILE A 213 24.56 -10.56 -6.22
C ILE A 213 25.65 -10.47 -7.28
N ASN A 214 25.66 -9.39 -8.07
CA ASN A 214 26.69 -9.18 -9.08
C ASN A 214 28.05 -8.84 -8.44
N THR A 215 28.05 -8.00 -7.40
CA THR A 215 29.30 -7.60 -6.72
C THR A 215 30.00 -8.80 -6.10
N LEU A 216 29.28 -9.63 -5.32
CA LEU A 216 29.84 -10.80 -4.65
C LEU A 216 30.25 -11.94 -5.60
N GLN A 217 29.64 -12.00 -6.80
CA GLN A 217 29.92 -13.04 -7.79
C GLN A 217 30.79 -12.56 -8.95
N SER A 218 31.29 -11.32 -8.90
CA SER A 218 32.08 -10.68 -9.97
C SER A 218 33.34 -11.45 -10.36
N HIS A 219 33.97 -12.12 -9.39
CA HIS A 219 35.15 -12.97 -9.60
C HIS A 219 34.83 -14.33 -10.27
N MET A 220 33.55 -14.69 -10.41
CA MET A 220 33.12 -15.99 -10.94
C MET A 220 32.87 -15.92 -12.45
N THR A 221 33.10 -17.03 -13.15
CA THR A 221 32.74 -17.16 -14.58
C THR A 221 31.22 -17.09 -14.78
N VAL A 222 30.78 -16.62 -15.96
CA VAL A 222 29.34 -16.50 -16.32
C VAL A 222 28.59 -17.81 -16.09
N LYS A 223 29.17 -18.94 -16.51
CA LYS A 223 28.58 -20.29 -16.31
C LYS A 223 28.39 -20.63 -14.83
N THR A 224 29.34 -20.22 -13.98
CA THR A 224 29.28 -20.45 -12.53
C THR A 224 28.22 -19.56 -11.88
N GLN A 225 28.10 -18.31 -12.32
CA GLN A 225 27.05 -17.39 -11.87
C GLN A 225 25.66 -17.93 -12.22
N GLN A 226 25.45 -18.36 -13.47
CA GLN A 226 24.19 -18.95 -13.91
C GLN A 226 23.84 -20.20 -13.09
N LYS A 227 24.80 -21.11 -12.87
CA LYS A 227 24.58 -22.29 -12.02
C LYS A 227 24.16 -21.90 -10.60
N ARG A 228 24.79 -20.90 -10.00
CA ARG A 228 24.45 -20.39 -8.66
C ARG A 228 23.11 -19.67 -8.59
N ARG A 229 22.58 -19.19 -9.72
CA ARG A 229 21.28 -18.51 -9.83
C ARG A 229 20.16 -19.46 -10.31
N SER A 230 20.43 -20.75 -10.44
CA SER A 230 19.41 -21.75 -10.73
C SER A 230 18.51 -22.00 -9.53
N ALA A 231 17.24 -22.33 -9.80
CA ALA A 231 16.29 -22.75 -8.78
C ALA A 231 16.84 -23.94 -7.96
N GLU A 232 17.46 -24.92 -8.63
CA GLU A 232 18.11 -26.07 -7.98
C GLU A 232 19.17 -25.61 -6.96
N SER A 233 20.13 -24.77 -7.37
CA SER A 233 21.19 -24.32 -6.47
C SER A 233 20.67 -23.43 -5.34
N ILE A 234 19.58 -22.70 -5.55
CA ILE A 234 18.92 -21.90 -4.51
C ILE A 234 18.25 -22.83 -3.50
N ILE A 235 17.43 -23.79 -3.94
CA ILE A 235 16.74 -24.75 -3.08
C ILE A 235 17.73 -25.57 -2.25
N ARG A 236 18.83 -26.04 -2.87
CA ARG A 236 19.88 -26.78 -2.15
C ARG A 236 20.57 -25.97 -1.05
N ARG A 237 20.59 -24.64 -1.14
CA ARG A 237 21.10 -23.75 -0.07
C ARG A 237 20.05 -23.40 0.97
N MET A 238 18.78 -23.40 0.60
CA MET A 238 17.67 -23.09 1.51
C MET A 238 17.32 -24.27 2.42
N MET A 239 17.52 -25.50 1.96
CA MET A 239 17.05 -26.71 2.63
C MET A 239 18.20 -27.63 3.01
N SER A 240 18.26 -27.99 4.29
CA SER A 240 19.20 -28.97 4.84
C SER A 240 18.64 -30.41 4.82
N ASN A 241 17.33 -30.60 4.97
CA ASN A 241 16.68 -31.92 4.90
C ASN A 241 16.68 -32.46 3.46
N THR A 242 17.18 -33.68 3.25
CA THR A 242 17.32 -34.29 1.93
C THR A 242 15.99 -34.75 1.32
N ALA A 243 15.06 -35.30 2.12
CA ALA A 243 13.81 -35.88 1.60
C ALA A 243 12.83 -34.81 1.09
N ASP A 244 12.55 -33.78 1.88
CA ASP A 244 11.69 -32.67 1.47
C ASP A 244 12.30 -31.85 0.32
N ARG A 245 13.63 -31.81 0.27
CA ARG A 245 14.37 -31.10 -0.77
C ARG A 245 14.16 -31.75 -2.13
N ASP A 246 14.21 -33.07 -2.23
CA ASP A 246 14.06 -33.75 -3.51
C ASP A 246 12.65 -33.55 -4.09
N ALA A 247 11.61 -33.59 -3.26
CA ALA A 247 10.24 -33.24 -3.67
C ALA A 247 10.12 -31.77 -4.12
N THR A 248 10.78 -30.84 -3.42
CA THR A 248 10.79 -29.42 -3.79
C THR A 248 11.55 -29.18 -5.11
N LEU A 249 12.64 -29.90 -5.33
CA LEU A 249 13.40 -29.86 -6.57
C LEU A 249 12.57 -30.35 -7.76
N GLU A 250 11.78 -31.42 -7.57
CA GLU A 250 10.86 -31.90 -8.60
C GLU A 250 9.82 -30.83 -8.95
N GLN A 251 9.22 -30.17 -7.95
CA GLN A 251 8.30 -29.05 -8.18
C GLN A 251 8.97 -27.92 -8.97
N ALA A 252 10.17 -27.50 -8.58
CA ALA A 252 10.92 -26.48 -9.31
C ALA A 252 11.29 -26.90 -10.74
N ASN A 253 11.48 -28.21 -10.97
CA ASN A 253 11.71 -28.76 -12.30
C ASN A 253 10.45 -28.66 -13.17
N THR A 254 9.26 -28.94 -12.62
CA THR A 254 8.00 -28.76 -13.37
C THR A 254 7.77 -27.31 -13.80
N LEU A 255 8.23 -26.34 -13.02
CA LEU A 255 8.14 -24.91 -13.35
C LEU A 255 9.17 -24.45 -14.39
N GLN A 256 10.12 -25.30 -14.80
CA GLN A 256 11.04 -24.95 -15.90
C GLN A 256 10.32 -24.82 -17.24
N VAL A 257 9.14 -25.46 -17.40
CA VAL A 257 8.27 -25.24 -18.56
C VAL A 257 7.89 -23.77 -18.72
N CYS A 258 7.83 -23.01 -17.62
CA CYS A 258 7.57 -21.58 -17.60
C CYS A 258 8.85 -20.71 -17.56
N GLY A 259 10.03 -21.30 -17.77
CA GLY A 259 11.30 -20.58 -17.76
C GLY A 259 11.71 -20.03 -16.38
N LEU A 260 11.52 -20.81 -15.31
CA LEU A 260 11.81 -20.38 -13.94
C LEU A 260 13.27 -19.92 -13.76
N ASN A 261 14.24 -20.66 -14.29
CA ASN A 261 15.66 -20.30 -14.17
C ASN A 261 15.98 -19.00 -14.92
N GLU A 262 15.40 -18.81 -16.09
CA GLU A 262 15.53 -17.61 -16.91
C GLU A 262 14.93 -16.40 -16.18
N SER A 263 13.77 -16.58 -15.55
CA SER A 263 13.11 -15.57 -14.73
C SER A 263 13.97 -15.17 -13.51
N ILE A 264 14.51 -16.14 -12.78
CA ILE A 264 15.43 -15.87 -11.65
C ILE A 264 16.67 -15.12 -12.13
N SER A 265 17.27 -15.57 -13.23
CA SER A 265 18.46 -14.92 -13.80
C SER A 265 18.17 -13.48 -14.20
N ARG A 266 17.04 -13.24 -14.87
CA ARG A 266 16.58 -11.91 -15.29
C ARG A 266 16.41 -10.99 -14.08
N GLN A 267 15.76 -11.45 -13.02
CA GLN A 267 15.58 -10.68 -11.79
C GLN A 267 16.92 -10.38 -11.11
N CYS A 268 17.85 -11.35 -11.05
CA CYS A 268 19.18 -11.15 -10.46
C CYS A 268 20.06 -10.18 -11.26
N GLN A 269 19.86 -10.09 -12.58
CA GLN A 269 20.64 -9.25 -13.50
C GLN A 269 19.99 -7.88 -13.75
N ARG A 270 18.81 -7.63 -13.19
CA ARG A 270 18.05 -6.41 -13.41
C ARG A 270 18.89 -5.19 -13.05
N THR A 271 19.06 -4.28 -13.99
CA THR A 271 19.85 -3.05 -13.80
C THR A 271 19.23 -2.13 -12.77
N SER A 272 17.91 -2.18 -12.56
CA SER A 272 17.21 -1.42 -11.52
C SER A 272 17.25 -2.04 -10.13
N PHE A 273 17.96 -3.17 -9.94
CA PHE A 273 18.14 -3.78 -8.63
C PHE A 273 19.20 -3.04 -7.81
N HIS A 274 18.73 -2.00 -7.11
CA HIS A 274 19.51 -1.16 -6.22
C HIS A 274 18.85 -1.15 -4.83
N PRO A 275 19.21 -2.10 -3.96
CA PRO A 275 18.64 -2.18 -2.62
C PRO A 275 18.84 -0.89 -1.82
N ILE A 276 17.79 -0.48 -1.13
CA ILE A 276 17.78 0.65 -0.19
C ILE A 276 17.17 0.21 1.13
N VAL A 277 17.50 0.89 2.21
CA VAL A 277 16.81 0.74 3.49
C VAL A 277 15.48 1.49 3.37
N HIS A 278 14.39 0.80 3.64
CA HIS A 278 13.05 1.39 3.61
C HIS A 278 12.83 2.35 4.79
N CYS A 279 11.98 3.34 4.61
CA CYS A 279 11.76 4.44 5.55
C CYS A 279 11.39 3.98 6.97
N GLU A 280 10.61 2.90 7.10
CA GLU A 280 10.22 2.36 8.41
C GLU A 280 11.44 1.88 9.19
N ILE A 281 12.35 1.17 8.50
CA ILE A 281 13.58 0.66 9.10
C ILE A 281 14.58 1.79 9.33
N LEU A 282 14.62 2.81 8.46
CA LEU A 282 15.44 4.01 8.66
C LEU A 282 15.05 4.76 9.94
N LEU A 283 13.76 4.96 10.18
CA LEU A 283 13.27 5.61 11.39
C LEU A 283 13.65 4.80 12.64
N LEU A 284 13.42 3.49 12.62
CA LEU A 284 13.83 2.62 13.72
C LEU A 284 15.33 2.70 13.97
N HIS A 285 16.16 2.64 12.93
CA HIS A 285 17.62 2.72 13.04
C HIS A 285 18.08 4.05 13.62
N TYR A 286 17.48 5.16 13.18
CA TYR A 286 17.75 6.48 13.75
C TYR A 286 17.42 6.52 15.25
N LEU A 287 16.24 6.04 15.64
CA LEU A 287 15.83 5.99 17.05
C LEU A 287 16.78 5.11 17.89
N CYS A 288 17.22 3.97 17.36
CA CYS A 288 18.20 3.12 18.04
C CYS A 288 19.50 3.88 18.32
N ARG A 289 19.98 4.67 17.35
CA ARG A 289 21.22 5.42 17.49
C ARG A 289 21.09 6.60 18.45
N GLU A 290 20.01 7.36 18.32
CA GLU A 290 19.75 8.54 19.15
C GLU A 290 19.65 8.16 20.64
N TYR A 291 18.99 7.03 20.94
CA TYR A 291 18.76 6.56 22.30
C TYR A 291 19.72 5.43 22.72
N CYS A 292 20.92 5.36 22.12
CA CYS A 292 22.01 4.43 22.50
C CYS A 292 21.61 2.95 22.63
N GLY A 293 20.63 2.50 21.83
CA GLY A 293 20.12 1.12 21.88
C GLY A 293 19.18 0.82 23.05
N ASP A 294 18.87 1.80 23.92
CA ASP A 294 17.87 1.64 24.96
C ASP A 294 16.46 1.77 24.37
N LEU A 295 16.06 0.70 23.69
CA LEU A 295 14.80 0.60 22.98
C LEU A 295 13.59 0.69 23.88
N HIS A 296 13.71 0.54 25.21
CA HIS A 296 12.60 0.60 26.16
C HIS A 296 12.33 2.03 26.66
N HIS A 297 13.29 2.94 26.51
CA HIS A 297 13.17 4.33 26.99
C HIS A 297 13.02 5.37 25.87
N ILE A 298 12.84 4.95 24.61
CA ILE A 298 12.51 5.88 23.52
C ILE A 298 11.17 6.57 23.85
N PRO A 299 11.13 7.91 24.00
CA PRO A 299 9.95 8.65 24.40
C PRO A 299 9.00 8.84 23.21
N PHE A 300 8.15 7.84 22.98
CA PHE A 300 7.03 7.97 22.04
C PHE A 300 5.92 8.83 22.65
N PHE A 301 5.17 9.51 21.78
CA PHE A 301 4.01 10.28 22.21
C PHE A 301 2.95 9.38 22.86
N ASP A 302 2.54 9.70 24.09
CA ASP A 302 1.58 8.91 24.88
C ASP A 302 1.95 7.41 25.00
N ASP A 303 3.26 7.12 25.07
CA ASP A 303 3.83 5.77 25.06
C ASP A 303 3.39 4.90 23.85
N ALA A 304 2.84 5.52 22.80
CA ALA A 304 2.39 4.85 21.59
C ALA A 304 3.58 4.53 20.69
N ARG A 305 4.26 3.42 21.00
CA ARG A 305 5.40 2.83 20.25
C ARG A 305 4.99 2.36 18.86
N TYR A 306 4.76 3.31 17.96
CA TYR A 306 4.24 3.04 16.63
C TYR A 306 4.97 3.88 15.58
N ILE A 307 5.44 3.24 14.51
CA ILE A 307 5.95 3.92 13.32
C ILE A 307 4.86 3.88 12.24
N GLY A 308 4.32 5.05 11.92
CA GLY A 308 3.33 5.23 10.86
C GLY A 308 3.97 5.26 9.47
N CYS A 309 3.25 4.73 8.48
CA CYS A 309 3.62 4.81 7.07
C CYS A 309 2.36 5.06 6.22
N SER A 310 2.52 5.79 5.11
CA SER A 310 1.41 6.12 4.20
C SER A 310 0.80 4.88 3.52
N LYS A 311 1.51 3.75 3.54
CA LYS A 311 1.07 2.45 3.04
C LYS A 311 1.23 1.39 4.14
N PRO A 312 0.47 0.28 4.08
CA PRO A 312 0.80 -0.93 4.82
C PRO A 312 2.28 -1.28 4.66
N THR A 313 2.88 -1.92 5.66
CA THR A 313 4.30 -2.25 5.57
C THR A 313 4.56 -3.26 4.46
N CYS A 314 5.73 -3.14 3.83
CA CYS A 314 6.16 -4.14 2.88
C CYS A 314 6.49 -5.46 3.58
N ARG A 315 6.41 -6.60 2.87
CA ARG A 315 6.60 -7.93 3.48
C ARG A 315 7.95 -8.04 4.21
N LEU A 316 9.01 -7.47 3.63
CA LEU A 316 10.35 -7.55 4.21
C LEU A 316 10.51 -6.62 5.43
N CYS A 317 9.86 -5.45 5.43
CA CYS A 317 9.76 -4.59 6.62
C CYS A 317 8.99 -5.30 7.73
N GLU A 318 7.84 -5.91 7.43
CA GLU A 318 7.05 -6.67 8.40
C GLU A 318 7.89 -7.78 9.06
N TYR A 319 8.65 -8.54 8.28
CA TYR A 319 9.55 -9.57 8.81
C TYR A 319 10.68 -8.99 9.65
N TYR A 320 11.22 -7.84 9.24
CA TYR A 320 12.26 -7.14 10.01
C TYR A 320 11.73 -6.72 11.37
N PHE A 321 10.58 -6.04 11.44
CA PHE A 321 9.98 -5.59 12.69
C PHE A 321 9.56 -6.77 13.57
N ALA A 322 9.03 -7.85 13.00
CA ALA A 322 8.71 -9.07 13.76
C ALA A 322 9.95 -9.78 14.32
N ALA A 323 11.10 -9.65 13.65
CA ALA A 323 12.37 -10.19 14.11
C ALA A 323 13.12 -9.26 15.06
N HIS A 324 12.79 -7.97 15.11
CA HIS A 324 13.44 -6.97 15.95
C HIS A 324 12.88 -6.99 17.38
N ASN A 325 13.71 -6.69 18.37
CA ASN A 325 13.39 -6.70 19.80
C ASN A 325 12.95 -5.34 20.36
N SER A 326 12.42 -4.44 19.52
CA SER A 326 12.11 -3.05 19.94
C SER A 326 10.71 -2.86 20.52
N ASP A 327 9.83 -3.85 20.40
CA ASP A 327 8.38 -3.76 20.68
C ASP A 327 7.66 -2.61 19.92
N ILE A 328 8.35 -1.96 18.98
CA ILE A 328 7.79 -0.90 18.15
C ILE A 328 6.89 -1.55 17.10
N ARG A 329 5.64 -1.10 17.09
CA ARG A 329 4.63 -1.57 16.16
C ARG A 329 4.71 -0.80 14.84
N VAL A 330 4.31 -1.49 13.79
CA VAL A 330 4.11 -0.92 12.46
C VAL A 330 2.77 -1.37 11.92
N ARG A 331 2.30 -0.72 10.86
CA ARG A 331 1.09 -1.13 10.15
C ARG A 331 1.22 -2.56 9.64
N SER A 332 0.15 -3.36 9.77
CA SER A 332 0.08 -4.72 9.20
C SER A 332 0.45 -4.72 7.71
N GLY A 333 1.20 -5.73 7.25
CA GLY A 333 1.77 -5.70 5.91
C GLY A 333 0.76 -5.93 4.77
N HIS A 334 1.01 -5.35 3.59
CA HIS A 334 0.25 -5.68 2.36
C HIS A 334 0.76 -6.97 1.68
N LYS A 335 1.80 -7.60 2.24
CA LYS A 335 2.43 -8.85 1.75
C LYS A 335 3.10 -8.76 0.37
N ASN A 336 3.39 -7.58 -0.19
CA ASN A 336 4.17 -7.50 -1.43
C ASN A 336 5.67 -7.51 -1.12
N VAL A 337 6.42 -8.17 -1.98
CA VAL A 337 7.89 -8.24 -1.89
C VAL A 337 8.48 -7.14 -2.76
N TYR A 338 9.18 -6.20 -2.12
CA TYR A 338 9.98 -5.20 -2.82
C TYR A 338 11.42 -5.68 -2.84
N SER A 339 11.93 -6.04 -4.01
CA SER A 339 13.28 -6.57 -4.14
C SER A 339 14.34 -5.54 -3.76
N ASN A 340 14.12 -4.24 -4.04
CA ASN A 340 15.02 -3.15 -3.63
C ASN A 340 14.91 -2.87 -2.12
N TRP A 341 15.40 -3.81 -1.31
CA TRP A 341 15.34 -3.77 0.16
C TRP A 341 16.66 -4.25 0.77
N THR A 342 17.15 -3.55 1.79
CA THR A 342 18.29 -3.95 2.61
C THR A 342 18.14 -3.43 4.04
N VAL A 343 18.96 -3.94 4.95
CA VAL A 343 19.07 -3.44 6.33
C VAL A 343 20.18 -2.39 6.45
N PRO A 344 20.13 -1.53 7.48
CA PRO A 344 21.21 -0.60 7.80
C PRO A 344 22.52 -1.32 8.11
N ASN A 345 23.64 -0.63 7.90
CA ASN A 345 24.97 -1.06 8.35
C ASN A 345 25.40 -2.48 7.93
N LEU A 346 24.95 -2.99 6.76
CA LEU A 346 25.22 -4.36 6.31
C LEU A 346 26.70 -4.76 6.27
N PHE A 347 27.61 -3.79 6.11
CA PHE A 347 29.07 -4.02 6.02
C PHE A 347 29.88 -3.38 7.15
N VAL A 348 29.23 -2.95 8.24
CA VAL A 348 29.95 -2.42 9.40
C VAL A 348 30.43 -3.58 10.26
N ASP A 349 31.74 -3.66 10.46
CA ASP A 349 32.42 -4.72 11.23
C ASP A 349 32.58 -4.33 12.71
N ASN A 350 31.45 -4.13 13.39
CA ASN A 350 31.44 -4.08 14.86
C ASN A 350 30.94 -5.43 15.39
N SER A 351 31.78 -6.19 16.10
CA SER A 351 31.51 -7.60 16.41
C SER A 351 30.19 -7.88 17.16
N ILE A 352 29.74 -6.98 18.04
CA ILE A 352 28.49 -7.16 18.81
C ILE A 352 27.28 -6.82 17.94
N GLU A 353 27.26 -5.62 17.36
CA GLU A 353 26.18 -5.17 16.46
C GLU A 353 26.06 -6.07 15.22
N ALA A 354 27.18 -6.59 14.71
CA ALA A 354 27.20 -7.54 13.60
C ALA A 354 26.52 -8.86 13.97
N ASN A 355 26.79 -9.40 15.16
CA ASN A 355 26.12 -10.63 15.61
C ASN A 355 24.62 -10.42 15.80
N GLU A 356 24.19 -9.30 16.38
CA GLU A 356 22.76 -8.99 16.54
C GLU A 356 22.06 -8.81 15.19
N ARG A 357 22.71 -8.09 14.27
CA ARG A 357 22.24 -7.91 12.89
C ARG A 357 22.13 -9.24 12.16
N ASP A 358 23.15 -10.09 12.24
CA ASP A 358 23.18 -11.38 11.55
C ASP A 358 22.12 -12.33 12.11
N ASN A 359 21.93 -12.37 13.43
CA ASN A 359 20.84 -13.10 14.07
C ASN A 359 19.46 -12.59 13.64
N LEU A 360 19.29 -11.28 13.50
CA LEU A 360 18.04 -10.69 12.99
C LEU A 360 17.82 -11.08 11.52
N LEU A 361 18.85 -10.96 10.68
CA LEU A 361 18.79 -11.32 9.28
C LEU A 361 18.48 -12.80 9.09
N ASP A 362 19.03 -13.69 9.92
CA ASP A 362 18.72 -15.12 9.88
C ASP A 362 17.23 -15.40 10.17
N ARG A 363 16.62 -14.67 11.11
CA ARG A 363 15.17 -14.74 11.36
C ARG A 363 14.36 -14.27 10.15
N VAL A 364 14.74 -13.14 9.55
CA VAL A 364 14.09 -12.61 8.33
C VAL A 364 14.24 -13.60 7.16
N ILE A 365 15.44 -14.10 6.92
CA ILE A 365 15.75 -15.08 5.87
C ILE A 365 14.95 -16.37 6.08
N SER A 366 14.80 -16.82 7.33
CA SER A 366 13.98 -18.01 7.64
C SER A 366 12.53 -17.84 7.19
N LYS A 367 11.93 -16.67 7.42
CA LYS A 367 10.58 -16.34 6.92
C LYS A 367 10.51 -16.24 5.40
N ILE A 368 11.50 -15.64 4.76
CA ILE A 368 11.59 -15.62 3.29
C ILE A 368 11.66 -17.04 2.73
N ARG A 369 12.40 -17.95 3.39
CA ARG A 369 12.51 -19.35 2.98
C ARG A 369 11.19 -20.09 3.11
N GLU A 370 10.51 -19.96 4.25
CA GLU A 370 9.18 -20.54 4.48
C GLU A 370 8.20 -20.12 3.38
N ASP A 371 8.17 -18.83 3.05
CA ASP A 371 7.31 -18.27 2.01
C ASP A 371 7.62 -18.75 0.61
N ALA A 372 8.90 -18.75 0.23
CA ALA A 372 9.32 -19.19 -1.10
C ALA A 372 8.97 -20.67 -1.31
N LEU A 373 9.19 -21.51 -0.28
CA LEU A 373 8.83 -22.91 -0.33
C LEU A 373 7.30 -23.12 -0.35
N ARG A 374 6.55 -22.32 0.40
CA ARG A 374 5.08 -22.34 0.38
C ARG A 374 4.54 -21.97 -0.99
N ALA A 375 5.04 -20.88 -1.59
CA ALA A 375 4.64 -20.44 -2.93
C ALA A 375 4.95 -21.48 -4.01
N LEU A 376 6.07 -22.20 -3.89
CA LEU A 376 6.40 -23.32 -4.79
C LEU A 376 5.39 -24.48 -4.65
N ARG A 377 5.01 -24.84 -3.41
CA ARG A 377 4.05 -25.93 -3.15
C ARG A 377 2.63 -25.59 -3.56
N GLU A 378 2.17 -24.39 -3.20
CA GLU A 378 0.79 -23.95 -3.41
C GLU A 378 0.55 -23.37 -4.81
N ARG A 379 1.63 -23.06 -5.54
CA ARG A 379 1.60 -22.41 -6.86
C ARG A 379 0.87 -21.06 -6.86
N THR A 380 0.80 -20.44 -5.70
CA THR A 380 0.15 -19.15 -5.46
C THR A 380 1.11 -18.22 -4.75
N SER A 381 0.92 -16.92 -4.94
CA SER A 381 1.64 -15.89 -4.18
C SER A 381 0.65 -15.12 -3.31
N ASP A 382 1.00 -14.92 -2.05
CA ASP A 382 0.25 -14.08 -1.09
C ASP A 382 0.27 -12.57 -1.41
N GLY A 383 0.82 -12.16 -2.55
CA GLY A 383 0.95 -10.75 -2.95
C GLY A 383 -0.38 -10.15 -3.41
N LYS A 384 -0.55 -8.86 -3.15
CA LYS A 384 -1.64 -8.02 -3.67
C LYS A 384 -1.16 -7.21 -4.86
N ARG A 385 -2.04 -6.95 -5.82
CA ARG A 385 -1.76 -6.05 -6.95
C ARG A 385 -1.39 -4.64 -6.48
N HIS A 386 -2.20 -4.11 -5.57
CA HIS A 386 -1.97 -2.82 -4.94
C HIS A 386 -1.32 -2.99 -3.58
N ASP A 387 -0.33 -2.15 -3.30
CA ASP A 387 0.38 -2.11 -2.03
C ASP A 387 -0.39 -1.37 -0.92
N SER A 388 -1.67 -1.10 -1.13
CA SER A 388 -2.50 -0.36 -0.20
C SER A 388 -3.79 -1.08 0.08
N ASN A 389 -4.31 -0.86 1.29
CA ASN A 389 -5.57 -1.45 1.71
C ASN A 389 -6.70 -0.62 1.10
N THR A 390 -7.38 -1.18 0.10
CA THR A 390 -8.57 -0.59 -0.52
C THR A 390 -9.80 -0.63 0.40
N HIS A 391 -9.80 -1.51 1.41
CA HIS A 391 -10.82 -1.53 2.45
C HIS A 391 -10.50 -0.44 3.48
N SER A 392 -11.00 0.78 3.24
CA SER A 392 -11.26 1.71 4.33
C SER A 392 -12.43 1.17 5.13
N SER A 393 -12.19 0.30 6.12
CA SER A 393 -13.13 0.19 7.22
C SER A 393 -13.24 1.61 7.78
N TYR A 394 -14.40 2.25 7.64
CA TYR A 394 -14.66 3.48 8.36
C TYR A 394 -14.29 3.21 9.82
N PRO A 395 -13.38 3.98 10.44
CA PRO A 395 -13.34 4.01 11.89
C PRO A 395 -14.77 4.38 12.26
N THR A 396 -15.47 3.44 12.88
CA THR A 396 -16.76 3.77 13.43
C THR A 396 -16.41 4.72 14.56
N PHE A 397 -16.44 6.03 14.29
CA PHE A 397 -16.37 7.08 15.31
C PHE A 397 -17.65 7.04 16.17
N GLN A 398 -18.10 5.84 16.54
CA GLN A 398 -19.04 5.63 17.62
C GLN A 398 -18.28 6.01 18.88
N SER A 399 -18.62 7.21 19.34
CA SER A 399 -18.35 7.84 20.62
C SER A 399 -17.17 7.28 21.45
N PRO A 400 -16.07 8.05 21.58
CA PRO A 400 -15.05 7.82 22.61
C PRO A 400 -15.63 7.85 24.04
N GLU A 401 -16.89 8.25 24.22
CA GLU A 401 -17.56 8.26 25.54
C GLU A 401 -17.69 6.85 26.15
N ALA A 402 -17.76 5.79 25.34
CA ALA A 402 -17.91 4.43 25.86
C ALA A 402 -16.60 3.81 26.39
N ASN A 403 -15.45 4.19 25.83
CA ASN A 403 -14.14 3.62 26.22
C ASN A 403 -13.32 4.54 27.14
N ALA A 404 -13.76 5.77 27.40
CA ALA A 404 -13.13 6.64 28.39
C ALA A 404 -13.21 6.10 29.84
N GLN A 405 -13.99 5.04 30.09
CA GLN A 405 -14.10 4.41 31.41
C GLN A 405 -13.24 3.16 31.59
N THR A 406 -12.52 2.67 30.57
CA THR A 406 -11.69 1.46 30.73
C THR A 406 -10.30 1.62 30.08
N ASN A 407 -9.30 1.75 30.96
CA ASN A 407 -7.84 1.66 30.78
C ASN A 407 -7.10 2.83 30.09
N MET A 408 -6.43 3.60 30.95
CA MET A 408 -5.28 4.45 30.66
C MET A 408 -4.10 3.55 30.25
N GLY A 409 -3.55 3.76 29.04
CA GLY A 409 -2.38 3.04 28.52
C GLY A 409 -2.71 2.09 27.37
N GLY A 410 -2.85 2.63 26.15
CA GLY A 410 -2.98 1.83 24.92
C GLY A 410 -4.04 2.31 23.91
N GLY A 411 -4.90 3.26 24.29
CA GLY A 411 -5.99 3.77 23.46
C GLY A 411 -5.52 4.46 22.18
N LEU A 412 -4.45 5.25 22.22
CA LEU A 412 -3.93 5.95 21.04
C LEU A 412 -3.28 4.99 20.04
N ALA A 413 -2.48 4.03 20.51
CA ALA A 413 -1.87 3.02 19.63
C ALA A 413 -2.94 2.14 18.96
N LEU A 414 -4.03 1.82 19.67
CA LEU A 414 -5.19 1.14 19.11
C LEU A 414 -5.96 2.04 18.14
N ALA A 415 -6.18 3.32 18.45
CA ALA A 415 -6.82 4.26 17.54
C ALA A 415 -5.99 4.52 16.27
N LEU A 416 -4.66 4.56 16.36
CA LEU A 416 -3.73 4.63 15.23
C LEU A 416 -3.70 3.31 14.44
N ALA A 417 -3.86 2.17 15.13
CA ALA A 417 -4.05 0.86 14.52
C ALA A 417 -5.43 0.74 13.83
N ASP A 418 -6.48 1.39 14.35
CA ASP A 418 -7.84 1.42 13.78
C ASP A 418 -7.95 2.41 12.62
N LEU A 419 -7.22 3.54 12.68
CA LEU A 419 -6.88 4.35 11.51
C LEU A 419 -6.04 3.53 10.49
N SER A 420 -5.38 2.46 10.96
CA SER A 420 -4.63 1.49 10.17
C SER A 420 -5.40 0.19 9.88
N LEU A 421 -6.59 0.30 9.28
CA LEU A 421 -7.20 -0.69 8.37
C LEU A 421 -6.72 -2.14 8.54
N GLY A 422 -7.26 -2.84 9.54
CA GLY A 422 -7.10 -4.27 9.78
C GLY A 422 -8.46 -4.94 10.02
N GLY A 423 -8.78 -5.97 9.23
CA GLY A 423 -9.99 -6.75 9.38
C GLY A 423 -9.97 -7.62 10.64
N ALA A 424 -11.12 -7.72 11.28
CA ALA A 424 -11.39 -8.76 12.26
C ALA A 424 -11.24 -10.14 11.58
N ALA A 425 -10.32 -10.96 12.09
CA ALA A 425 -10.24 -12.36 11.72
C ALA A 425 -11.47 -13.09 12.26
N ASN A 426 -12.49 -13.29 11.43
CA ASN A 426 -13.51 -14.29 11.74
C ASN A 426 -12.95 -15.67 11.43
N THR A 427 -12.56 -16.38 12.48
CA THR A 427 -12.34 -17.81 12.50
C THR A 427 -13.64 -18.51 12.09
N LEU A 428 -13.70 -19.03 10.86
CA LEU A 428 -14.68 -20.05 10.50
C LEU A 428 -13.94 -21.32 10.06
N GLN A 429 -14.20 -22.37 10.85
CA GLN A 429 -13.69 -23.72 10.67
C GLN A 429 -13.99 -24.22 9.26
N LEU A 430 -12.95 -24.65 8.56
CA LEU A 430 -13.04 -25.31 7.27
C LEU A 430 -13.62 -26.72 7.48
N ALA A 431 -14.91 -26.89 7.22
CA ALA A 431 -15.50 -28.21 7.04
C ALA A 431 -15.22 -28.70 5.60
N SER A 432 -14.81 -29.96 5.52
CA SER A 432 -14.34 -30.71 4.35
C SER A 432 -15.33 -30.87 3.19
N ARG A 433 -14.75 -31.20 2.02
CA ARG A 433 -15.32 -31.71 0.72
C ARG A 433 -15.57 -30.63 -0.33
N ASP A 434 -15.32 -30.83 -1.62
CA ASP A 434 -15.13 -32.06 -2.38
C ASP A 434 -14.25 -31.83 -3.62
N LYS A 435 -13.55 -32.89 -4.05
CA LYS A 435 -12.73 -32.92 -5.26
C LYS A 435 -13.62 -32.87 -6.51
N ARG A 436 -13.36 -31.94 -7.44
CA ARG A 436 -13.70 -32.15 -8.86
C ARG A 436 -12.52 -31.85 -9.77
N SER A 437 -11.98 -32.97 -10.25
CA SER A 437 -11.12 -33.12 -11.41
C SER A 437 -11.83 -32.69 -12.68
N ILE A 438 -11.20 -31.86 -13.52
CA ILE A 438 -11.42 -31.88 -14.98
C ILE A 438 -10.08 -31.61 -15.68
N PHE A 439 -9.56 -32.64 -16.35
CA PHE A 439 -8.61 -32.59 -17.46
C PHE A 439 -9.40 -32.81 -18.76
N ALA A 440 -8.85 -32.30 -19.87
CA ALA A 440 -9.31 -32.40 -21.27
C ALA A 440 -10.52 -31.49 -21.60
N GLU A 441 -10.54 -30.75 -22.71
CA GLU A 441 -10.19 -31.15 -24.07
C GLU A 441 -9.41 -30.07 -24.86
N ALA A 442 -8.53 -30.55 -25.72
CA ALA A 442 -7.87 -29.81 -26.78
C ALA A 442 -8.19 -30.49 -28.12
N VAL A 443 -8.79 -29.77 -29.07
CA VAL A 443 -8.73 -29.88 -30.54
C VAL A 443 -9.39 -28.56 -31.02
N GLY A 444 -8.88 -27.69 -31.88
CA GLY A 444 -7.90 -27.76 -32.97
C GLY A 444 -8.59 -27.18 -34.22
N ASN A 445 -8.14 -26.01 -34.71
CA ASN A 445 -7.90 -25.75 -36.14
C ASN A 445 -7.44 -24.30 -36.44
N GLU A 446 -6.30 -24.27 -37.15
CA GLU A 446 -5.95 -23.51 -38.36
C GLU A 446 -5.96 -21.96 -38.36
N ALA A 447 -4.72 -21.43 -38.33
CA ALA A 447 -4.08 -20.58 -39.34
C ALA A 447 -4.92 -19.50 -40.06
N ASP A 448 -4.58 -18.22 -39.90
CA ASP A 448 -3.67 -17.51 -40.82
C ASP A 448 -3.43 -16.04 -40.38
N GLU A 449 -2.18 -15.63 -40.60
CA GLU A 449 -1.67 -14.33 -41.05
C GLU A 449 -1.89 -12.99 -40.31
N GLU A 450 -0.73 -12.36 -40.11
CA GLU A 450 -0.44 -10.92 -40.25
C GLU A 450 -0.77 -9.92 -39.12
N ASP A 451 0.33 -9.57 -38.44
CA ASP A 451 0.80 -8.21 -38.19
C ASP A 451 0.25 -7.46 -36.97
N VAL A 452 1.05 -6.50 -36.50
CA VAL A 452 0.65 -5.31 -35.71
C VAL A 452 0.84 -5.37 -34.18
N TRP A 453 1.98 -4.79 -33.76
CA TRP A 453 2.24 -3.93 -32.59
C TRP A 453 2.99 -4.51 -31.38
N GLU A 454 4.29 -4.18 -31.37
CA GLU A 454 5.11 -4.03 -30.18
C GLU A 454 4.40 -3.12 -29.14
N CYS A 455 3.75 -3.73 -28.14
CA CYS A 455 3.43 -3.04 -26.89
C CYS A 455 4.69 -2.99 -26.03
N SER A 456 5.43 -1.89 -26.17
CA SER A 456 6.35 -1.41 -25.15
C SER A 456 5.55 -0.95 -23.93
N ASP A 457 5.14 -1.88 -23.07
CA ASP A 457 4.69 -1.56 -21.72
C ASP A 457 5.90 -1.08 -20.91
N MET A 458 6.11 0.23 -20.94
CA MET A 458 6.85 0.92 -19.88
C MET A 458 6.09 0.72 -18.57
N ASP A 459 6.59 -0.19 -17.74
CA ASP A 459 6.38 -0.22 -16.30
C ASP A 459 6.78 1.16 -15.71
N ILE A 460 5.88 2.14 -15.78
CA ILE A 460 5.94 3.33 -14.94
C ILE A 460 5.48 2.85 -13.56
N ALA A 461 6.42 2.31 -12.80
CA ALA A 461 6.26 2.09 -11.38
C ALA A 461 5.74 3.39 -10.76
N GLU A 462 4.57 3.34 -10.12
CA GLU A 462 4.05 4.43 -9.30
C GLU A 462 5.18 4.90 -8.37
N HIS A 463 5.75 6.08 -8.66
CA HIS A 463 6.76 6.70 -7.82
C HIS A 463 6.10 6.99 -6.47
N SER A 464 6.43 6.11 -5.53
CA SER A 464 5.67 5.81 -4.32
C SER A 464 6.27 6.56 -3.12
N GLY A 465 6.53 7.86 -3.29
CA GLY A 465 7.19 8.70 -2.29
C GLY A 465 6.27 9.67 -1.54
N GLY A 466 4.95 9.50 -1.59
CA GLY A 466 4.02 10.40 -0.90
C GLY A 466 4.01 10.17 0.62
N VAL A 467 4.50 11.15 1.38
CA VAL A 467 4.21 11.29 2.81
C VAL A 467 2.70 11.49 2.95
N SER A 468 2.05 10.65 3.73
CA SER A 468 0.71 10.95 4.27
C SER A 468 0.94 11.28 5.72
N LEU A 469 0.53 12.49 6.13
CA LEU A 469 0.38 12.84 7.53
C LEU A 469 -0.72 12.01 8.18
#